data_AF-A0A1V2QH07-F1
#
_entry.id   AF-A0A1V2QH07-F1
#
_cell.length_a   1.000
_cell.length_b   1.000
_cell.length_c   1.000
_cell.angle_alpha   90.00
_cell.angle_beta   90.00
_cell.angle_gamma   90.00
#
_symmetry.space_group_name_H-M   'P 1'
#
loop_
_entity.id
_entity.type
_entity.pdbx_description
1 polymer ?
#
loop_
_entity_poly.entity_id
_entity_poly.type
_entity_poly.pdbx_seq_one_letter_code
_entity_poly.pdbx_strand_id
1 'polypeptide(L)'
;MTDVIAERDRKLAEVFERLEQAAGQKAAWSDEVESLVRQARALGASQDEIAPVAQVHQSTVSRMLARTDPAANGSADVGRASAET
;
A
#
# COMPACT_ATOMS: atom_id res chain seq x y z
N MET A 1 -29.46 33.15 -5.20
CA MET A 1 -29.21 32.12 -4.17
C MET A 1 -28.67 30.83 -4.80
N THR A 2 -29.16 30.44 -5.98
CA THR A 2 -28.65 29.31 -6.78
C THR A 2 -27.17 29.43 -7.18
N ASP A 3 -26.69 30.63 -7.53
CA ASP A 3 -25.28 30.85 -7.90
C ASP A 3 -24.28 30.57 -6.78
N VAL A 4 -24.66 30.81 -5.52
CA VAL A 4 -23.78 30.58 -4.36
C VAL A 4 -23.62 29.08 -4.09
N ILE A 5 -24.69 28.30 -4.30
CA ILE A 5 -24.67 26.85 -4.17
C ILE A 5 -23.83 26.23 -5.30
N ALA A 6 -24.04 26.68 -6.55
CA ALA A 6 -23.27 26.20 -7.69
C ALA A 6 -21.76 26.50 -7.58
N GLU A 7 -21.40 27.68 -7.06
CA GLU A 7 -20.00 28.05 -6.84
C GLU A 7 -19.35 27.25 -5.71
N ARG A 8 -20.10 26.94 -4.65
CA ARG A 8 -19.63 26.06 -3.56
C ARG A 8 -19.40 24.63 -4.07
N ASP A 9 -20.30 24.10 -4.87
CA ASP A 9 -20.18 22.74 -5.40
C ASP A 9 -19.02 22.62 -6.40
N ARG A 10 -18.78 23.65 -7.24
CA ARG A 10 -17.57 23.73 -8.08
C ARG A 10 -16.29 23.68 -7.25
N LYS A 11 -16.20 24.51 -6.20
CA LYS A 11 -15.04 24.53 -5.29
C LYS A 11 -14.82 23.20 -4.59
N LEU A 12 -15.89 22.52 -4.19
CA LEU A 12 -15.80 21.19 -3.61
C LEU A 12 -15.29 20.16 -4.61
N ALA A 13 -15.76 20.18 -5.85
CA ALA A 13 -15.27 19.30 -6.91
C ALA A 13 -13.75 19.47 -7.12
N GLU A 14 -13.26 20.71 -7.18
CA GLU A 14 -11.82 20.99 -7.28
C GLU A 14 -11.01 20.48 -6.08
N VAL A 15 -11.56 20.59 -4.86
CA VAL A 15 -10.89 20.05 -3.66
C VAL A 15 -10.85 18.53 -3.69
N PHE A 16 -11.94 17.87 -4.09
CA PHE A 16 -11.97 16.41 -4.20
C PHE A 16 -10.99 15.91 -5.26
N GLU A 17 -10.93 16.56 -6.42
CA GLU A 17 -9.95 16.23 -7.45
C GLU A 17 -8.50 16.33 -6.91
N ARG A 18 -8.19 17.40 -6.18
CA ARG A 18 -6.87 17.54 -5.54
C ARG A 18 -6.60 16.47 -4.49
N LEU A 19 -7.60 16.06 -3.72
CA LEU A 19 -7.47 14.98 -2.73
C LEU A 19 -7.24 13.63 -3.40
N GLU A 20 -7.91 13.34 -4.51
CA GLU A 20 -7.68 12.13 -5.30
C GLU A 20 -6.25 12.09 -5.85
N GLN A 21 -5.77 13.20 -6.40
CA GLN A 21 -4.38 13.31 -6.87
C GLN A 21 -3.37 13.12 -5.72
N ALA A 22 -3.62 13.72 -4.55
CA ALA A 22 -2.77 13.56 -3.38
C ALA A 22 -2.79 12.11 -2.85
N ALA A 23 -3.95 11.45 -2.87
CA ALA A 23 -4.07 10.05 -2.51
C ALA A 23 -3.29 9.14 -3.47
N GLY A 24 -3.33 9.41 -4.77
CA GLY A 24 -2.54 8.70 -5.78
C GLY A 24 -1.03 8.85 -5.56
N GLN A 25 -0.56 10.08 -5.31
CA GLN A 25 0.84 10.34 -4.97
C GLN A 25 1.27 9.64 -3.68
N LYS A 26 0.42 9.67 -2.65
CA LYS A 26 0.68 8.97 -1.38
C LYS A 26 0.77 7.46 -1.58
N ALA A 27 -0.10 6.88 -2.41
CA ALA A 27 -0.07 5.45 -2.73
C ALA A 27 1.25 5.08 -3.43
N ALA A 28 1.62 5.82 -4.49
CA ALA A 28 2.87 5.59 -5.21
C ALA A 28 4.11 5.72 -4.30
N TRP A 29 4.14 6.75 -3.45
CA TRP A 29 5.20 6.91 -2.45
C TRP A 29 5.24 5.74 -1.45
N SER A 30 4.08 5.26 -1.01
CA SER A 30 4.01 4.12 -0.08
C SER A 30 4.56 2.84 -0.70
N ASP A 31 4.27 2.60 -1.99
CA ASP A 31 4.79 1.45 -2.74
C ASP A 31 6.32 1.53 -2.93
N GLU A 32 6.83 2.73 -3.22
CA GLU A 32 8.27 2.99 -3.32
C GLU A 32 8.98 2.74 -1.97
N VAL A 33 8.44 3.28 -0.87
CA VAL A 33 8.95 3.04 0.48
C VAL A 33 8.96 1.56 0.80
N GLU A 34 7.89 0.82 0.48
CA GLU A 34 7.83 -0.62 0.70
C GLU A 34 8.91 -1.38 -0.08
N SER A 35 9.15 -0.97 -1.33
CA SER A 35 10.24 -1.51 -2.16
C SER A 35 11.62 -1.25 -1.56
N LEU A 36 11.87 -0.03 -1.07
CA LEU A 36 13.13 0.34 -0.44
C LEU A 36 13.35 -0.37 0.90
N VAL A 37 12.30 -0.53 1.70
CA VAL A 37 12.33 -1.31 2.96
C VAL A 37 12.74 -2.75 2.68
N ARG A 38 12.21 -3.37 1.62
CA ARG A 38 12.60 -4.73 1.21
C ARG A 38 14.06 -4.80 0.77
N GLN A 39 14.51 -3.84 -0.04
CA GLN A 39 15.90 -3.78 -0.50
C GLN A 39 16.86 -3.63 0.68
N ALA A 40 16.58 -2.72 1.62
CA ALA A 40 17.37 -2.55 2.83
C ALA A 40 17.41 -3.84 3.67
N ARG A 41 16.28 -4.53 3.81
CA ARG A 41 16.22 -5.82 4.53
C ARG A 41 17.04 -6.91 3.83
N ALA A 42 16.98 -6.98 2.50
CA ALA A 42 17.76 -7.94 1.71
C ALA A 42 19.28 -7.68 1.81
N LEU A 43 19.68 -6.43 2.02
CA LEU A 43 21.06 -6.02 2.29
C LEU A 43 21.48 -6.24 3.76
N GLY A 44 20.60 -6.78 4.59
CA GLY A 44 20.91 -7.17 5.98
C GLY A 44 20.53 -6.14 7.04
N ALA A 45 19.93 -5.00 6.68
CA ALA A 45 19.51 -4.02 7.67
C ALA A 45 18.42 -4.59 8.62
N SER A 46 18.52 -4.25 9.90
CA SER A 46 17.51 -4.57 10.90
C SER A 46 16.31 -3.63 10.78
N GLN A 47 15.17 -4.02 11.33
CA GLN A 47 13.98 -3.16 11.33
C GLN A 47 14.19 -1.88 12.15
N ASP A 48 14.99 -1.95 13.21
CA ASP A 48 15.34 -0.82 14.07
C ASP A 48 16.19 0.23 13.32
N GLU A 49 17.01 -0.20 12.36
CA GLU A 49 17.78 0.70 11.49
C GLU A 49 16.91 1.30 10.37
N ILE A 50 15.96 0.54 9.83
CA ILE A 50 15.11 0.97 8.71
C ILE A 50 14.03 1.96 9.15
N ALA A 51 13.34 1.68 10.26
CA ALA A 51 12.20 2.45 10.75
C ALA A 51 12.45 3.97 10.87
N PRO A 52 13.55 4.46 11.50
CA PRO A 52 13.78 5.90 11.64
C PRO A 52 14.04 6.59 10.29
N VAL A 53 14.74 5.94 9.36
CA VAL A 53 15.07 6.51 8.04
C VAL A 53 13.84 6.55 7.12
N ALA A 54 13.00 5.52 7.19
CA ALA A 54 11.73 5.46 6.48
C ALA A 54 10.62 6.31 7.15
N GLN A 55 10.90 6.93 8.30
CA GLN A 55 9.96 7.75 9.08
C GLN A 55 8.64 7.01 9.41
N VAL A 56 8.75 5.72 9.72
CA VAL A 56 7.60 4.88 10.10
C VAL A 56 7.88 4.15 11.41
N HIS A 57 6.83 3.66 12.06
CA HIS A 57 7.00 2.76 13.19
C HIS A 57 7.57 1.40 12.75
N GLN A 58 8.34 0.77 13.61
CA GLN A 58 8.87 -0.58 13.40
C GLN A 58 7.78 -1.61 13.08
N SER A 59 6.60 -1.50 13.69
CA SER A 59 5.44 -2.35 13.38
C SER A 59 4.94 -2.19 11.94
N THR A 60 5.08 -1.00 11.36
CA THR A 60 4.79 -0.73 9.95
C THR A 60 5.81 -1.43 9.05
N VAL A 61 7.10 -1.37 9.39
CA VAL A 61 8.17 -2.11 8.67
C VAL A 61 7.90 -3.62 8.70
N SER A 62 7.57 -4.18 9.87
CA SER A 62 7.15 -5.58 10.00
C SER A 62 5.98 -5.93 9.08
N ARG A 63 4.94 -5.10 9.03
CA ARG A 63 3.77 -5.32 8.15
C ARG A 63 4.11 -5.23 6.66
N MET A 64 5.00 -4.31 6.29
CA MET A 64 5.50 -4.16 4.92
C MET A 64 6.25 -5.41 4.46
N LEU A 65 7.14 -5.93 5.31
CA LEU A 65 7.88 -7.16 5.01
C LEU A 65 6.95 -8.39 4.95
N ALA A 66 5.97 -8.50 5.84
CA ALA A 66 5.04 -9.64 5.86
C ALA A 66 4.08 -9.70 4.65
N ARG A 67 3.72 -8.55 4.07
CA ARG A 67 2.81 -8.50 2.90
C ARG A 67 3.40 -9.13 1.63
N THR A 68 4.71 -9.35 1.60
CA THR A 68 5.44 -9.89 0.44
C THR A 68 5.85 -11.36 0.63
N ASP A 69 5.29 -12.06 1.62
CA ASP A 69 5.45 -13.51 1.75
C ASP A 69 4.22 -14.25 1.18
N PRO A 70 4.14 -14.46 -0.14
CA PRO A 70 3.06 -15.22 -0.77
C PRO A 70 3.16 -16.74 -0.52
N ALA A 71 4.18 -17.25 0.18
CA ALA A 71 4.36 -18.69 0.38
C ALA A 71 3.37 -19.32 1.38
N ALA A 72 2.61 -18.52 2.14
CA ALA A 72 1.69 -19.03 3.17
C ALA A 72 0.22 -19.22 2.72
N ASN A 73 -0.15 -18.80 1.50
CA ASN A 73 -1.57 -18.73 1.07
C ASN A 73 -1.89 -19.51 -0.22
N GLY A 74 -1.14 -20.57 -0.53
CA GLY A 74 -1.28 -21.33 -1.79
C GLY A 74 -1.25 -22.84 -1.65
N SER A 75 -1.76 -23.43 -0.55
CA SER A 75 -1.83 -24.89 -0.40
C SER A 75 -3.14 -25.38 0.22
N ALA A 76 -4.27 -24.86 -0.26
CA ALA A 76 -5.55 -25.51 -0.08
C ALA A 76 -6.36 -25.39 -1.38
N ASP A 77 -6.84 -26.54 -1.84
CA ASP A 77 -7.94 -26.69 -2.82
C ASP A 77 -7.58 -26.63 -4.32
N VAL A 78 -7.04 -27.74 -4.85
CA VAL A 78 -7.69 -28.48 -5.96
C VAL A 78 -7.41 -29.97 -5.75
N GLY A 79 -8.23 -30.60 -4.92
CA GLY A 79 -8.31 -32.05 -4.85
C GLY A 79 -9.11 -32.61 -6.02
N ARG A 80 -8.56 -33.65 -6.65
CA ARG A 80 -9.27 -34.76 -7.30
C ARG A 80 -9.97 -34.43 -8.64
N ALA A 81 -9.16 -34.36 -9.70
CA ALA A 81 -9.62 -34.78 -11.02
C ALA A 81 -9.92 -36.29 -10.96
N SER A 82 -11.15 -36.63 -11.37
CA SER A 82 -11.74 -37.95 -11.34
C SER A 82 -10.86 -38.99 -12.02
N ALA A 83 -10.84 -40.15 -11.36
CA ALA A 83 -10.27 -41.38 -11.88
C ALA A 83 -10.96 -41.81 -13.19
N GLU A 84 -10.09 -42.30 -14.07
CA GLU A 84 -10.29 -43.33 -15.07
C GLU A 84 -11.47 -44.28 -14.78
N THR A 85 -12.39 -44.42 -15.74
CA THR A 85 -12.80 -45.68 -16.45
C THR A 85 -14.18 -45.51 -17.06
#